data_AF-A0A2P6PE88-F1
#
_entry.id   AF-A0A2P6PE88-F1
#
_cell.length_a   1.000
_cell.length_b   1.000
_cell.length_c   1.000
_cell.angle_alpha   90.00
_cell.angle_beta   90.00
_cell.angle_gamma   90.00
#
_symmetry.space_group_name_H-M   'P 1'
#
loop_
_entity.id
_entity.type
_entity.pdbx_description
1 polymer ?
#
loop_
_entity_poly.entity_id
_entity_poly.type
_entity_poly.pdbx_seq_one_letter_code
_entity_poly.pdbx_strand_id
1 'polypeptide(L)'
;MQLLINVLIIFLLWDTSTEASTNQERPIARPNCQQLCGDVNIPYPFGIGPNKDCYIDKWFEIECHNHSGRHKPFLSQGKPKLEVLEISIDGTLRVKTAVHSFNEGRKAGQLWPI
;
A
#
# COMPACT_ATOMS: atom_id res chain seq x y z
N MET A 1 -13.31 1.81 58.56
CA MET A 1 -14.26 2.47 57.63
C MET A 1 -13.56 3.25 56.53
N GLN A 2 -12.59 4.13 56.83
CA GLN A 2 -11.88 4.93 55.80
C GLN A 2 -11.13 4.07 54.74
N LEU A 3 -10.54 2.94 55.15
CA LEU A 3 -9.84 2.02 54.24
C LEU A 3 -10.78 1.42 53.19
N LEU A 4 -12.03 1.11 53.56
CA LEU A 4 -13.03 0.55 52.63
C LEU A 4 -13.49 1.59 51.61
N ILE A 5 -13.59 2.86 52.03
CA ILE A 5 -13.94 3.99 51.15
C ILE A 5 -12.83 4.21 50.11
N ASN A 6 -11.57 4.17 50.52
CA ASN A 6 -10.43 4.34 49.60
C ASN A 6 -10.34 3.19 48.57
N VAL A 7 -10.65 1.96 48.96
CA VAL A 7 -10.70 0.81 48.03
C VAL A 7 -11.80 1.00 46.99
N LEU A 8 -12.99 1.46 47.41
CA LEU A 8 -14.09 1.74 46.48
C LEU A 8 -13.75 2.87 45.50
N ILE A 9 -13.03 3.89 45.92
CA ILE A 9 -12.60 5.01 45.05
C ILE A 9 -11.60 4.53 43.99
N ILE A 10 -10.66 3.65 44.33
CA ILE A 10 -9.68 3.10 43.38
C ILE A 10 -10.37 2.27 42.29
N PHE A 11 -11.42 1.52 42.64
CA PHE A 11 -12.23 0.74 41.69
C PHE A 11 -13.12 1.60 40.80
N LEU A 12 -13.42 2.84 41.17
CA LEU A 12 -14.21 3.76 40.34
C LEU A 12 -13.32 4.62 39.43
N LEU A 13 -12.05 4.81 39.79
CA LEU A 13 -11.03 5.53 39.02
C LEU A 13 -10.26 4.64 38.03
N TRP A 14 -10.58 3.34 37.95
CA TRP A 14 -10.08 2.48 36.88
C TRP A 14 -10.91 2.71 35.60
N ASP A 15 -10.86 3.93 35.08
CA ASP A 15 -11.50 4.24 33.81
C ASP A 15 -11.02 3.22 32.76
N THR A 16 -11.97 2.44 32.25
CA THR A 16 -11.77 1.54 31.14
C THR A 16 -11.15 2.36 30.02
N SER A 17 -9.90 2.09 29.67
CA SER A 17 -9.30 2.63 28.48
C SER A 17 -10.16 2.18 27.30
N THR A 18 -11.06 3.06 26.83
CA THR A 18 -11.67 2.95 25.52
C THR A 18 -10.55 3.13 24.50
N GLU A 19 -9.84 2.04 24.25
CA GLU A 19 -9.03 1.91 23.05
C GLU A 19 -10.01 1.83 21.90
N ALA A 20 -10.14 2.93 21.16
CA ALA A 20 -10.67 2.89 19.81
C ALA A 20 -9.65 2.12 18.95
N SER A 21 -9.64 0.79 19.09
CA SER A 21 -8.95 -0.10 18.17
C SER A 21 -9.70 -0.04 16.85
N THR A 22 -9.33 0.93 16.04
CA THR A 22 -9.48 0.75 14.60
C THR A 22 -8.48 -0.34 14.24
N ASN A 23 -8.96 -1.59 14.11
CA ASN A 23 -8.21 -2.70 13.51
C ASN A 23 -7.99 -2.43 11.99
N GLN A 24 -7.58 -1.21 11.62
CA GLN A 24 -7.01 -0.95 10.32
C GLN A 24 -5.54 -1.31 10.41
N GLU A 25 -5.25 -2.56 10.05
CA GLU A 25 -3.90 -3.07 9.81
C GLU A 25 -3.28 -2.22 8.69
N ARG A 26 -2.67 -1.09 9.08
CA ARG A 26 -2.06 -0.17 8.14
C ARG A 26 -0.95 -0.93 7.42
N PRO A 27 -0.91 -0.94 6.08
CA PRO A 27 0.08 -1.71 5.35
C PRO A 27 1.50 -1.30 5.78
N ILE A 28 2.27 -2.27 6.28
CA ILE A 28 3.58 -2.00 6.90
C ILE A 28 4.67 -2.08 5.83
N ALA A 29 5.28 -0.94 5.50
CA ALA A 29 6.52 -0.94 4.71
C ALA A 29 7.71 -1.40 5.57
N ARG A 30 8.78 -1.85 4.92
CA ARG A 30 10.07 -2.11 5.58
C ARG A 30 10.58 -0.86 6.34
N PRO A 31 11.28 -1.03 7.49
CA PRO A 31 11.89 0.09 8.20
C PRO A 31 12.81 0.91 7.28
N ASN A 32 12.77 2.24 7.41
CA ASN A 32 13.53 3.21 6.60
C ASN A 32 13.16 3.26 5.10
N CYS A 33 12.04 2.64 4.71
CA CYS A 33 11.51 2.72 3.36
C CYS A 33 10.29 3.64 3.31
N GLN A 34 10.09 4.29 2.17
CA GLN A 34 8.96 5.19 1.99
C GLN A 34 7.66 4.37 1.90
N GLN A 35 6.70 4.70 2.76
CA GLN A 35 5.45 3.93 2.92
C GLN A 35 4.30 4.40 2.03
N LEU A 36 4.39 5.63 1.50
CA LEU A 36 3.31 6.29 0.77
C LEU A 36 3.82 6.86 -0.54
N CYS A 37 3.01 6.76 -1.59
CA CYS A 37 3.20 7.51 -2.83
C CYS A 37 1.86 8.11 -3.27
N GLY A 38 1.72 9.42 -3.07
CA GLY A 38 0.40 10.07 -3.15
C GLY A 38 -0.51 9.49 -2.09
N ASP A 39 -1.65 8.93 -2.52
CA ASP A 39 -2.69 8.38 -1.66
C ASP A 39 -2.60 6.85 -1.51
N VAL A 40 -1.53 6.22 -2.03
CA VAL A 40 -1.36 4.76 -2.05
C VAL A 40 -0.34 4.32 -1.00
N ASN A 41 -0.76 3.38 -0.13
CA ASN A 41 0.12 2.70 0.81
C ASN A 41 0.96 1.62 0.10
N ILE A 42 2.24 1.53 0.45
CA ILE A 42 3.22 0.62 -0.14
C ILE A 42 3.76 -0.33 0.94
N PRO A 43 3.07 -1.45 1.22
CA PRO A 43 3.56 -2.47 2.15
C PRO A 43 4.63 -3.36 1.53
N TYR A 44 5.48 -3.94 2.39
CA TYR A 44 6.29 -5.09 2.00
C TYR A 44 5.37 -6.24 1.55
N PRO A 45 5.67 -6.98 0.46
CA PRO A 45 6.95 -7.09 -0.27
C PRO A 45 7.24 -5.99 -1.30
N PHE A 46 6.32 -5.05 -1.52
CA PHE A 46 6.53 -3.89 -2.37
C PHE A 46 7.28 -2.79 -1.62
N GLY A 47 7.94 -1.91 -2.36
CA GLY A 47 8.64 -0.80 -1.70
C GLY A 47 9.19 0.25 -2.62
N ILE A 48 9.44 1.42 -2.02
CA ILE A 48 10.09 2.57 -2.63
C ILE A 48 11.40 2.80 -1.87
N GLY A 49 12.51 2.88 -2.59
CA GLY A 49 13.78 3.26 -2.00
C GLY A 49 14.97 2.96 -2.90
N PRO A 50 16.11 3.64 -2.66
CA PRO A 50 17.36 3.38 -3.39
C PRO A 50 17.96 2.01 -3.05
N ASN A 51 17.61 1.46 -1.89
CA ASN A 51 18.14 0.22 -1.37
C ASN A 51 17.25 -0.95 -1.75
N LYS A 52 17.86 -2.08 -2.11
CA LYS A 52 17.15 -3.33 -2.42
C LYS A 52 16.41 -3.93 -1.22
N ASP A 53 16.61 -3.42 -0.02
CA ASP A 53 15.93 -3.91 1.19
C ASP A 53 14.48 -3.44 1.30
N CYS A 54 14.06 -2.47 0.48
CA CYS A 54 12.70 -1.93 0.53
C CYS A 54 11.67 -2.82 -0.16
N TYR A 55 12.09 -3.64 -1.11
CA TYR A 55 11.24 -4.54 -1.88
C TYR A 55 11.88 -5.92 -1.91
N ILE A 56 11.09 -6.98 -2.05
CA ILE A 56 11.64 -8.35 -2.04
C ILE A 56 12.48 -8.64 -3.30
N ASP A 57 12.12 -8.03 -4.42
CA ASP A 57 12.79 -8.19 -5.71
C ASP A 57 12.51 -6.96 -6.60
N LYS A 58 13.30 -6.79 -7.66
CA LYS A 58 13.11 -5.70 -8.63
C LYS A 58 11.71 -5.63 -9.22
N TRP A 59 11.00 -6.75 -9.40
CA TRP A 59 9.60 -6.75 -9.86
C TRP A 59 8.60 -6.14 -8.86
N PHE A 60 8.98 -6.03 -7.59
CA PHE A 60 8.19 -5.43 -6.50
C PHE A 60 8.60 -3.98 -6.19
N GLU A 61 9.60 -3.46 -6.90
CA GLU A 61 10.01 -2.07 -6.77
C GLU A 61 8.93 -1.14 -7.34
N ILE A 62 8.53 -0.18 -6.53
CA ILE A 62 7.61 0.89 -6.88
C ILE A 62 8.40 2.17 -7.13
N GLU A 63 8.19 2.77 -8.29
CA GLU A 63 8.67 4.10 -8.61
C GLU A 63 7.59 5.14 -8.31
N CYS A 64 7.94 6.17 -7.55
CA CYS A 64 7.02 7.24 -7.22
C CYS A 64 7.33 8.48 -8.06
N HIS A 65 6.56 8.71 -9.11
CA HIS A 65 6.76 9.84 -10.03
C HIS A 65 5.86 11.02 -9.69
N ASN A 66 6.39 12.23 -9.78
CA ASN A 66 5.59 13.45 -9.72
C ASN A 66 5.00 13.74 -11.11
N HIS A 67 3.67 13.69 -11.21
CA HIS A 67 2.93 14.01 -12.43
C HIS A 67 1.95 15.14 -12.17
N SER A 68 2.20 16.31 -12.76
CA SER A 68 1.35 17.51 -12.62
C SER A 68 1.14 17.93 -11.16
N GLY A 69 2.16 17.80 -10.31
CA GLY A 69 2.09 18.17 -8.89
C GLY A 69 1.52 17.08 -7.98
N ARG A 70 1.16 15.91 -8.50
CA ARG A 70 0.71 14.76 -7.70
C ARG A 70 1.66 13.58 -7.87
N HIS A 71 2.04 12.96 -6.75
CA HIS A 71 2.84 11.74 -6.75
C HIS A 71 1.97 10.54 -7.14
N LYS A 72 2.48 9.70 -8.03
CA LYS A 72 1.82 8.50 -8.55
C LYS A 72 2.78 7.30 -8.54
N PRO A 73 2.37 6.15 -7.99
CA PRO A 73 3.20 4.95 -7.97
C PRO A 73 3.10 4.16 -9.28
N PHE A 74 4.22 3.60 -9.72
CA PHE A 74 4.32 2.74 -10.90
C PHE A 74 5.17 1.50 -10.61
N LEU A 75 4.82 0.36 -11.21
CA LEU A 75 5.71 -0.81 -11.22
C LEU A 75 6.98 -0.50 -12.03
N SER A 76 8.15 -0.71 -11.44
CA SER A 76 9.43 -0.35 -12.07
C SER A 76 9.73 -1.17 -13.34
N GLN A 77 9.44 -2.47 -13.30
CA GLN A 77 9.77 -3.44 -14.36
C GLN A 77 8.69 -3.54 -15.47
N GLY A 78 7.52 -2.92 -15.29
CA GLY A 78 6.43 -3.02 -16.25
C GLY A 78 6.73 -2.31 -17.56
N LYS A 79 6.41 -2.95 -18.69
CA LYS A 79 6.37 -2.33 -20.03
C LYS A 79 4.98 -2.59 -20.67
N PRO A 80 4.12 -1.57 -20.81
CA PRO A 80 4.29 -0.18 -20.35
C PRO A 80 4.34 -0.08 -18.82
N LYS A 81 4.84 1.06 -18.29
CA LYS A 81 4.78 1.30 -16.84
C LYS A 81 3.33 1.36 -16.38
N LEU A 82 2.98 0.50 -15.43
CA LEU A 82 1.63 0.37 -14.92
C LEU A 82 1.47 1.23 -13.66
N GLU A 83 0.51 2.17 -13.70
CA GLU A 83 0.14 2.99 -12.53
C GLU A 83 -0.55 2.08 -11.50
N VAL A 84 -0.02 2.04 -10.28
CA VAL A 84 -0.60 1.31 -9.16
C VAL A 84 -1.66 2.18 -8.50
N LEU A 85 -2.85 1.63 -8.32
CA LEU A 85 -3.98 2.32 -7.69
C LEU A 85 -4.12 1.92 -6.23
N GLU A 86 -3.76 0.69 -5.91
CA GLU A 86 -3.93 0.09 -4.58
C GLU A 86 -3.07 -1.16 -4.45
N ILE A 87 -2.53 -1.37 -3.26
CA ILE A 87 -1.84 -2.61 -2.88
C ILE A 87 -2.57 -3.15 -1.66
N SER A 88 -3.05 -4.37 -1.77
CA SER A 88 -3.71 -5.07 -0.68
C SER A 88 -2.73 -6.00 0.03
N ILE A 89 -2.93 -6.14 1.35
CA ILE A 89 -2.10 -7.00 2.21
C ILE A 89 -2.28 -8.49 1.91
N ASP A 90 -3.34 -8.86 1.18
CA ASP A 90 -3.55 -10.22 0.67
C ASP A 90 -2.60 -10.60 -0.50
N GLY A 91 -1.72 -9.67 -0.91
CA GLY A 91 -0.74 -9.88 -1.97
C GLY A 91 -1.26 -9.52 -3.37
N THR A 92 -2.39 -8.82 -3.47
CA THR A 92 -2.91 -8.33 -4.74
C THR A 92 -2.55 -6.86 -4.97
N LEU A 93 -2.38 -6.49 -6.25
CA LEU A 93 -2.12 -5.11 -6.65
C LEU A 93 -3.10 -4.73 -7.77
N ARG A 94 -3.70 -3.55 -7.64
CA ARG A 94 -4.64 -3.01 -8.63
C ARG A 94 -3.93 -2.00 -9.50
N VAL A 95 -3.92 -2.21 -10.81
CA VAL A 95 -3.28 -1.31 -11.78
C VAL A 95 -4.28 -0.63 -12.69
N LYS A 96 -3.89 0.53 -13.22
CA LYS A 96 -4.60 1.19 -14.31
C LYS A 96 -4.06 0.69 -15.65
N THR A 97 -4.94 0.13 -16.47
CA THR A 97 -4.63 -0.31 -17.85
C THR A 97 -5.76 0.05 -18.80
N ALA A 98 -5.46 0.09 -20.10
CA ALA A 98 -6.48 0.22 -21.13
C ALA A 98 -7.24 -1.10 -21.30
N VAL A 99 -8.56 -1.02 -21.48
CA VAL A 99 -9.37 -2.20 -21.82
C VAL A 99 -9.27 -2.39 -23.33
N HIS A 100 -8.58 -3.44 -23.76
CA HIS A 100 -8.54 -3.86 -25.15
C HIS A 100 -9.68 -4.84 -25.41
N SER A 101 -10.63 -4.46 -26.27
CA SER A 101 -11.65 -5.40 -26.78
C SER A 101 -11.08 -6.16 -27.96
N PHE A 102 -10.80 -7.45 -27.78
CA PHE A 102 -10.50 -8.34 -28.90
C PHE A 102 -11.80 -8.70 -29.59
N ASN A 103 -12.23 -7.87 -30.53
CA ASN A 103 -13.27 -8.27 -31.47
C ASN A 103 -12.62 -9.22 -32.47
N GLU A 104 -12.86 -10.52 -32.31
CA GLU A 104 -12.36 -11.55 -33.21
C GLU A 104 -13.08 -11.44 -34.56
N GLY A 105 -12.54 -10.59 -35.43
CA GLY A 105 -13.16 -10.23 -36.69
C GLY A 105 -12.20 -9.51 -37.63
N ARG A 106 -11.38 -10.31 -38.34
CA ARG A 106 -10.46 -9.99 -39.47
C ARG A 106 -8.98 -9.74 -39.12
N LYS A 107 -8.25 -10.86 -39.19
CA LYS A 107 -6.83 -11.15 -39.50
C LYS A 107 -5.77 -10.02 -39.46
N ALA A 108 -4.72 -10.38 -38.69
CA ALA A 108 -3.29 -10.34 -39.00
C ALA A 108 -2.65 -9.00 -39.40
N GLY A 109 -1.88 -8.45 -38.46
CA GLY A 109 -0.85 -7.46 -38.78
C GLY A 109 -0.61 -6.45 -37.68
N GLN A 110 0.56 -6.58 -37.05
CA GLN A 110 1.46 -5.47 -36.74
C GLN A 110 1.62 -5.05 -35.27
N LEU A 111 2.80 -5.48 -34.79
CA LEU A 111 3.66 -4.98 -33.72
C LEU A 111 3.22 -5.15 -32.26
N TRP A 112 3.78 -6.20 -31.64
CA TRP A 112 4.23 -6.17 -30.26
C TRP A 112 5.64 -5.54 -30.25
N PRO A 113 5.85 -4.31 -29.75
CA PRO A 113 7.20 -3.82 -29.50
C PRO A 113 7.65 -4.36 -28.14
N ILE A 114 8.70 -5.16 -28.12
CA ILE A 114 9.49 -5.50 -26.92
C ILE A 114 10.69 -4.57 -26.85
#